data_AF-A0A956SDA1-F1
#
_entry.id   AF-A0A956SDA1-F1
#
_cell.length_a   1.000
_cell.length_b   1.000
_cell.length_c   1.000
_cell.angle_alpha   90.00
_cell.angle_beta   90.00
_cell.angle_gamma   90.00
#
_symmetry.space_group_name_H-M   'P 1'
#
loop_
_entity.id
_entity.type
_entity.pdbx_description
1 polymer ?
#
loop_
_entity_poly.entity_id
_entity_poly.type
_entity_poly.pdbx_seq_one_letter_code
_entity_poly.pdbx_strand_id
1 'polypeptide(L)'
;SDIILKGERVVHLDEFVTEAPFRRARVTPEPDCPGFASGAAADERLNEIRTLLDRACPGAMARLESCLVNDPEEDGGLELMHMLAMHLPVDREKKLEWLRVGGALQRWQAIRSTLCQLAAGRELRHRVMLRYDDLRPDRPGHN
;
A
#
# COMPACT_ATOMS: atom_id res chain seq x y z
N SER A 1 17.77 -23.97 2.02
CA SER A 1 17.82 -22.95 3.08
C SER A 1 16.98 -21.78 2.63
N ASP A 2 15.96 -21.41 3.39
CA ASP A 2 15.11 -20.28 3.04
C ASP A 2 15.80 -18.99 3.48
N ILE A 3 15.94 -18.04 2.55
CA ILE A 3 16.52 -16.72 2.84
C ILE A 3 15.35 -15.77 3.11
N ILE A 4 15.33 -15.16 4.30
CA ILE A 4 14.36 -14.13 4.67
C ILE A 4 15.00 -12.76 4.39
N LEU A 5 14.32 -11.93 3.60
CA LEU A 5 14.79 -10.60 3.22
C LEU A 5 13.83 -9.54 3.77
N LYS A 6 14.39 -8.47 4.38
CA LYS A 6 13.66 -7.27 4.77
C LYS A 6 14.15 -6.10 3.91
N GLY A 7 13.23 -5.39 3.27
CA GLY A 7 13.56 -4.16 2.55
C GLY A 7 13.97 -3.06 3.55
N GLU A 8 15.13 -2.44 3.31
CA GLU A 8 15.68 -1.41 4.20
C GLU A 8 15.39 0.01 3.67
N ARG A 9 15.74 0.27 2.41
CA ARG A 9 15.58 1.59 1.77
C ARG A 9 15.36 1.47 0.27
N VAL A 10 14.80 2.52 -0.30
CA VAL A 10 14.67 2.67 -1.75
C VAL A 10 15.97 3.24 -2.30
N VAL A 11 16.42 2.70 -3.44
CA VAL A 11 17.62 3.14 -4.13
C VAL A 11 17.34 3.28 -5.62
N HIS A 12 18.00 4.25 -6.26
CA HIS A 12 18.06 4.36 -7.71
C HIS A 12 19.21 3.50 -8.24
N LEU A 13 18.96 2.75 -9.31
CA LEU A 13 19.99 1.97 -10.00
C LEU A 13 20.60 2.86 -11.09
N ASP A 14 21.87 3.25 -10.94
CA ASP A 14 22.53 4.21 -11.83
C ASP A 14 23.15 3.50 -13.05
N GLU A 15 23.99 2.50 -12.79
CA GLU A 15 24.69 1.73 -13.82
C GLU A 15 24.94 0.28 -13.38
N PHE A 16 24.92 -0.67 -14.32
CA PHE A 16 25.34 -2.04 -14.08
C PHE A 16 26.86 -2.15 -14.28
N VAL A 17 27.56 -2.66 -13.27
CA VAL A 17 29.04 -2.69 -13.21
C VAL A 17 29.58 -4.03 -13.71
N THR A 18 28.85 -5.13 -13.52
CA THR A 18 29.28 -6.49 -13.92
C THR A 18 28.07 -7.37 -14.26
N GLU A 19 28.25 -8.31 -15.19
CA GLU A 19 27.15 -9.17 -15.67
C GLU A 19 27.15 -10.62 -15.15
N ALA A 20 28.23 -11.12 -14.51
CA ALA A 20 28.28 -12.50 -14.01
C ALA A 20 29.31 -12.74 -12.87
N PRO A 21 29.09 -13.75 -11.99
CA PRO A 21 27.88 -14.55 -11.84
C PRO A 21 26.76 -13.82 -11.07
N PHE A 22 27.10 -12.72 -10.39
CA PHE A 22 26.14 -11.84 -9.71
C PHE A 22 26.18 -10.46 -10.36
N ARG A 23 25.04 -9.97 -10.83
CA ARG A 23 24.95 -8.62 -11.38
C ARG A 23 25.15 -7.61 -10.27
N ARG A 24 26.08 -6.67 -10.46
CA ARG A 24 26.31 -5.54 -9.54
C ARG A 24 25.83 -4.26 -10.19
N ALA A 25 25.22 -3.39 -9.42
CA ALA A 25 24.84 -2.05 -9.86
C ALA A 25 25.40 -1.01 -8.90
N ARG A 26 25.79 0.16 -9.44
CA ARG A 26 25.93 1.36 -8.61
C ARG A 26 24.54 1.84 -8.25
N VAL A 27 24.37 2.19 -6.98
CA VAL A 27 23.09 2.64 -6.46
C VAL A 27 23.25 3.96 -5.72
N THR A 28 22.28 4.84 -5.92
CA THR A 28 22.15 6.08 -5.17
C THR A 28 20.94 5.96 -4.24
N PRO A 29 21.13 6.02 -2.90
CA PRO A 29 20.02 6.01 -1.97
C PRO A 29 19.09 7.19 -2.20
N GLU A 30 17.80 6.95 -2.08
CA GLU A 30 16.82 8.04 -2.06
C GLU A 30 17.08 8.94 -0.83
N PRO A 31 17.05 10.28 -0.97
CA PRO A 31 17.27 11.17 0.16
C PRO A 31 16.17 11.01 1.22
N ASP A 32 16.55 11.14 2.49
CA ASP A 32 15.59 11.13 3.59
C ASP A 32 14.60 12.28 3.42
N CYS A 33 13.36 11.93 3.12
CA CYS A 33 12.26 12.87 2.96
C CYS A 33 11.38 12.83 4.21
N PRO A 34 10.68 13.93 4.56
CA PRO A 34 9.71 13.92 5.66
C PRO A 34 8.73 12.75 5.48
N GLY A 35 8.61 11.95 6.53
CA GLY A 35 7.69 10.83 6.57
C GLY A 35 6.23 11.25 6.41
N PHE A 36 5.38 10.39 5.85
CA PHE A 36 3.95 10.66 5.80
C PHE A 36 3.36 10.72 7.23
N ALA A 37 3.93 9.96 8.16
CA ALA A 37 3.56 9.96 9.58
C ALA A 37 4.34 11.02 10.40
N SER A 38 4.85 12.08 9.76
CA SER A 38 5.62 13.13 10.44
C SER A 38 5.03 14.54 10.27
N GLY A 39 5.23 15.40 11.27
CA GLY A 39 4.77 16.80 11.26
C GLY A 39 3.31 16.99 11.65
N ALA A 40 2.81 18.23 11.54
CA ALA A 40 1.53 18.67 12.13
C ALA A 40 0.26 17.96 11.59
N ALA A 41 0.35 17.24 10.48
CA ALA A 41 -0.76 16.52 9.86
C ALA A 41 -0.59 14.99 9.87
N ALA A 42 0.35 14.46 10.69
CA ALA A 42 0.60 13.02 10.79
C ALA A 42 -0.66 12.24 11.22
N ASP A 43 -1.29 12.65 12.31
CA ASP A 43 -2.48 12.00 12.87
C ASP A 43 -3.64 11.96 11.88
N GLU A 44 -3.87 13.06 11.17
CA GLU A 44 -4.93 13.14 10.16
C GLU A 44 -4.69 12.14 9.03
N ARG A 45 -3.44 12.04 8.53
CA ARG A 45 -3.07 11.10 7.47
C ARG A 45 -3.15 9.64 7.93
N LEU A 46 -2.72 9.34 9.16
CA LEU A 46 -2.83 8.01 9.77
C LEU A 46 -4.30 7.59 9.97
N ASN A 47 -5.17 8.51 10.38
CA ASN A 47 -6.60 8.22 10.53
C ASN A 47 -7.29 8.08 9.17
N GLU A 48 -6.94 8.91 8.20
CA GLU A 48 -7.47 8.82 6.83
C GLU A 48 -7.12 7.46 6.21
N ILE A 49 -5.87 7.01 6.34
CA ILE A 49 -5.45 5.75 5.72
C ILE A 49 -6.11 4.53 6.34
N ARG A 50 -6.29 4.52 7.67
CA ARG A 50 -7.06 3.47 8.39
C ARG A 50 -8.48 3.40 7.85
N THR A 51 -9.14 4.55 7.75
CA THR A 51 -10.52 4.66 7.27
C THR A 51 -10.66 4.20 5.81
N LEU A 52 -9.76 4.66 4.94
CA LEU A 52 -9.78 4.29 3.52
C LEU A 52 -9.45 2.81 3.31
N LEU A 53 -8.50 2.28 4.08
CA LEU A 53 -8.14 0.88 4.00
C LEU A 53 -9.29 -0.03 4.42
N ASP A 54 -10.00 0.29 5.50
CA ASP A 54 -11.14 -0.52 5.95
C ASP A 54 -12.29 -0.51 4.93
N ARG A 55 -12.55 0.64 4.30
CA ARG A 55 -13.54 0.75 3.22
C ARG A 55 -13.13 -0.05 1.98
N ALA A 56 -11.87 0.12 1.55
CA ALA A 56 -11.34 -0.54 0.36
C ALA A 56 -11.18 -2.06 0.57
N CYS A 57 -10.76 -2.49 1.76
CA CYS A 57 -10.34 -3.84 2.10
C CYS A 57 -10.65 -4.13 3.59
N PRO A 58 -11.88 -4.48 3.96
CA PRO A 58 -12.28 -4.69 5.36
C PRO A 58 -11.41 -5.73 6.04
N GLY A 59 -11.00 -5.44 7.27
CA GLY A 59 -10.10 -6.32 8.03
C GLY A 59 -8.67 -6.38 7.50
N ALA A 60 -8.30 -5.57 6.49
CA ALA A 60 -6.89 -5.40 6.14
C ALA A 60 -6.13 -4.65 7.23
N MET A 61 -6.72 -3.62 7.85
CA MET A 61 -6.04 -2.85 8.89
C MET A 61 -5.64 -3.72 10.09
N ALA A 62 -6.55 -4.52 10.62
CA ALA A 62 -6.26 -5.42 11.75
C ALA A 62 -5.10 -6.40 11.43
N ARG A 63 -5.04 -6.89 10.18
CA ARG A 63 -3.92 -7.73 9.72
C ARG A 63 -2.62 -6.94 9.61
N LEU A 64 -2.67 -5.71 9.10
CA LEU A 64 -1.49 -4.86 9.02
C LEU A 64 -0.95 -4.51 10.40
N GLU A 65 -1.82 -4.13 11.34
CA GLU A 65 -1.44 -3.80 12.72
C GLU A 65 -0.77 -4.98 13.44
N SER A 66 -1.21 -6.21 13.17
CA SER A 66 -0.53 -7.41 13.71
C SER A 66 0.86 -7.66 13.14
N CYS A 67 1.20 -7.03 12.02
CA CYS A 67 2.46 -7.20 11.32
C CYS A 67 3.40 -5.98 11.45
N LEU A 68 2.92 -4.85 11.95
CA LEU A 68 3.74 -3.68 12.21
C LEU A 68 4.67 -3.98 13.38
N VAL A 69 5.98 -3.86 13.13
CA VAL A 69 6.99 -4.12 14.15
C VAL A 69 7.34 -2.84 14.92
N ASN A 70 7.31 -1.70 14.24
CA ASN A 70 7.67 -0.40 14.80
C ASN A 70 6.47 0.54 14.80
N ASP A 71 6.53 1.56 15.65
CA ASP A 71 5.58 2.66 15.61
C ASP A 71 5.72 3.39 14.25
N PRO A 72 4.64 3.61 13.48
CA PRO A 72 4.69 4.37 12.23
C PRO A 72 5.35 5.74 12.34
N GLU A 73 5.41 6.36 13.53
CA GLU A 73 6.10 7.64 13.70
C GLU A 73 7.63 7.51 13.66
N GLU A 74 8.19 6.38 14.10
CA GLU A 74 9.64 6.17 14.23
C GLU A 74 10.37 6.16 12.88
N ASP A 75 9.73 5.64 11.84
CA ASP A 75 10.29 5.56 10.48
C ASP A 75 9.58 6.49 9.48
N GLY A 76 8.77 7.41 9.99
CA GLY A 76 7.96 8.31 9.17
C GLY A 76 6.86 7.59 8.37
N GLY A 77 6.56 6.34 8.73
CA GLY A 77 5.50 5.51 8.19
C GLY A 77 5.93 4.71 6.96
N LEU A 78 7.23 4.59 6.70
CA LEU A 78 7.73 3.87 5.54
C LEU A 78 7.34 2.39 5.58
N GLU A 79 7.45 1.75 6.75
CA GLU A 79 7.02 0.37 6.98
C GLU A 79 5.53 0.20 6.70
N LEU A 80 4.68 1.11 7.19
CA LEU A 80 3.25 1.07 6.88
C LEU A 80 2.99 1.18 5.37
N MET A 81 3.70 2.06 4.65
CA MET A 81 3.58 2.19 3.19
C MET A 81 3.97 0.90 2.46
N HIS A 82 5.06 0.25 2.87
CA HIS A 82 5.47 -1.04 2.31
C HIS A 82 4.46 -2.14 2.58
N MET A 83 3.95 -2.19 3.81
CA MET A 83 2.94 -3.17 4.21
C MET A 83 1.64 -2.99 3.43
N LEU A 84 1.18 -1.75 3.24
CA LEU A 84 0.06 -1.45 2.35
C LEU A 84 0.34 -1.90 0.92
N ALA A 85 1.53 -1.61 0.39
CA ALA A 85 1.88 -2.03 -0.96
C ALA A 85 1.85 -3.56 -1.12
N MET A 86 2.24 -4.30 -0.09
CA MET A 86 2.21 -5.76 -0.10
C MET A 86 0.80 -6.33 -0.02
N HIS A 87 -0.03 -5.82 0.89
CA HIS A 87 -1.34 -6.39 1.20
C HIS A 87 -2.50 -5.87 0.35
N LEU A 88 -2.33 -4.74 -0.35
CA LEU A 88 -3.37 -4.24 -1.25
C LEU A 88 -3.54 -5.15 -2.47
N PRO A 89 -4.80 -5.40 -2.90
CA PRO A 89 -5.14 -6.25 -4.03
C PRO A 89 -4.94 -5.48 -5.35
N VAL A 90 -3.73 -4.99 -5.58
CA VAL A 90 -3.31 -4.32 -6.81
C VAL A 90 -2.27 -5.16 -7.54
N ASP A 91 -2.19 -4.98 -8.85
CA ASP A 91 -1.20 -5.69 -9.65
C ASP A 91 0.24 -5.23 -9.34
N ARG A 92 1.20 -5.98 -9.88
CA ARG A 92 2.63 -5.70 -9.71
C ARG A 92 3.03 -4.36 -10.32
N GLU A 93 2.44 -3.95 -11.43
CA GLU A 93 2.80 -2.71 -12.13
C GLU A 93 2.48 -1.50 -11.27
N LYS A 94 1.32 -1.51 -10.59
CA LYS A 94 0.92 -0.45 -9.66
C LYS A 94 1.83 -0.38 -8.44
N LYS A 95 2.28 -1.53 -7.92
CA LYS A 95 3.26 -1.57 -6.82
C LYS A 95 4.62 -0.98 -7.24
N LEU A 96 5.06 -1.27 -8.46
CA LEU A 96 6.28 -0.70 -9.04
C LEU A 96 6.13 0.80 -9.29
N GLU A 97 4.95 1.27 -9.70
CA GLU A 97 4.63 2.70 -9.82
C GLU A 97 4.84 3.40 -8.48
N TRP A 98 4.28 2.88 -7.38
CA TRP A 98 4.45 3.45 -6.04
C TRP A 98 5.90 3.47 -5.57
N LEU A 99 6.68 2.43 -5.91
CA LEU A 99 8.10 2.39 -5.57
C LEU A 99 8.91 3.46 -6.33
N ARG A 100 8.50 3.79 -7.56
CA ARG A 100 9.12 4.86 -8.37
C ARG A 100 8.73 6.26 -7.91
N VAL A 101 7.63 6.40 -7.17
CA VAL A 101 7.25 7.68 -6.58
C VAL A 101 8.24 8.00 -5.47
N GLY A 102 8.98 9.09 -5.68
CA GLY A 102 9.94 9.59 -4.71
C GLY A 102 9.26 10.27 -3.53
N GLY A 103 9.70 9.97 -2.32
CA GLY A 103 9.24 10.52 -1.05
C GLY A 103 8.06 9.74 -0.45
N ALA A 104 8.07 9.61 0.88
CA ALA A 104 7.02 8.93 1.62
C ALA A 104 5.65 9.62 1.45
N LEU A 105 5.61 10.95 1.39
CA LEU A 105 4.38 11.72 1.26
C LEU A 105 3.71 11.55 -0.12
N GLN A 106 4.49 11.62 -1.20
CA GLN A 106 3.97 11.44 -2.55
C GLN A 106 3.53 9.99 -2.77
N ARG A 107 4.30 9.03 -2.23
CA ARG A 107 3.92 7.61 -2.23
C ARG A 107 2.61 7.39 -1.50
N TRP A 108 2.42 8.03 -0.34
CA TRP A 108 1.14 8.07 0.35
C TRP A 108 0.03 8.59 -0.57
N GLN A 109 0.17 9.76 -1.18
CA GLN A 109 -0.86 10.32 -2.08
C GLN A 109 -1.25 9.36 -3.23
N ALA A 110 -0.29 8.63 -3.79
CA ALA A 110 -0.54 7.63 -4.82
C ALA A 110 -1.33 6.41 -4.30
N ILE A 111 -0.96 5.91 -3.11
CA ILE A 111 -1.68 4.82 -2.43
C ILE A 111 -3.09 5.27 -2.05
N ARG A 112 -3.23 6.48 -1.50
CA ARG A 112 -4.51 7.12 -1.17
C ARG A 112 -5.48 7.12 -2.34
N SER A 113 -5.03 7.59 -3.50
CA SER A 113 -5.83 7.63 -4.72
C SER A 113 -6.35 6.24 -5.09
N THR A 114 -5.50 5.22 -4.95
CA THR A 114 -5.87 3.83 -5.26
C THR A 114 -6.86 3.27 -4.24
N LEU A 115 -6.67 3.55 -2.94
CA LEU A 115 -7.63 3.18 -1.90
C LEU A 115 -9.01 3.81 -2.15
N CYS A 116 -9.05 5.09 -2.54
CA CYS A 116 -10.31 5.75 -2.90
C CYS A 116 -11.00 5.05 -4.08
N GLN A 117 -10.26 4.67 -5.12
CA GLN A 117 -10.81 3.94 -6.26
C GLN A 117 -11.34 2.56 -5.87
N LEU A 118 -10.61 1.82 -5.03
CA LEU A 118 -11.03 0.51 -4.53
C LEU A 118 -12.30 0.62 -3.67
N ALA A 119 -12.34 1.59 -2.75
CA ALA A 119 -13.50 1.84 -1.91
C ALA A 119 -14.74 2.20 -2.74
N ALA A 120 -14.61 3.11 -3.71
CA ALA A 120 -15.70 3.49 -4.61
C ALA A 120 -16.18 2.30 -5.46
N GLY A 121 -15.25 1.47 -5.96
CA GLY A 121 -15.58 0.27 -6.72
C GLY A 121 -16.38 -0.76 -5.92
N ARG A 122 -16.07 -0.94 -4.62
CA ARG A 122 -16.84 -1.83 -3.73
C ARG A 122 -18.23 -1.30 -3.45
N GLU A 123 -18.36 -0.01 -3.15
CA GLU A 123 -19.65 0.61 -2.92
C GLU A 123 -20.57 0.48 -4.15
N LEU A 124 -20.02 0.75 -5.35
CA LEU A 124 -20.75 0.56 -6.59
C LEU A 124 -21.19 -0.90 -6.79
N ARG A 125 -20.27 -1.86 -6.57
CA ARG A 125 -20.60 -3.29 -6.67
C ARG A 125 -21.72 -3.68 -5.71
N HIS A 126 -21.69 -3.21 -4.47
CA HIS A 126 -22.74 -3.46 -3.48
C HIS A 126 -24.09 -2.92 -3.95
N ARG A 127 -24.14 -1.66 -4.42
CA ARG A 127 -25.37 -1.06 -4.96
C ARG A 127 -25.93 -1.82 -6.18
N VAL A 128 -25.05 -2.31 -7.06
CA VAL A 128 -25.47 -3.11 -8.23
C VAL A 128 -26.03 -4.47 -7.82
N MET A 129 -25.42 -5.15 -6.84
CA MET A 129 -25.93 -6.43 -6.34
C MET A 129 -27.31 -6.28 -5.71
N LEU A 130 -27.51 -5.28 -4.84
CA LEU A 130 -28.82 -5.00 -4.23
C LEU A 130 -29.92 -4.81 -5.30
N ARG A 131 -29.65 -3.99 -6.32
CA ARG A 131 -30.59 -3.79 -7.43
C ARG A 131 -30.83 -5.06 -8.24
N TYR A 132 -29.83 -5.94 -8.36
CA TYR A 132 -30.00 -7.19 -9.09
C TYR A 132 -30.85 -8.20 -8.30
N ASP A 133 -30.66 -8.26 -6.99
CA ASP A 133 -31.47 -9.09 -6.09
C ASP A 133 -32.93 -8.61 -6.07
N ASP A 134 -33.17 -7.29 -6.06
CA ASP A 134 -34.51 -6.69 -6.20
C ASP A 134 -35.21 -7.12 -7.51
N LEU A 135 -34.44 -7.34 -8.58
CA LEU A 135 -34.95 -7.73 -9.91
C LEU A 135 -35.08 -9.25 -10.10
N ARG A 136 -34.58 -10.07 -9.16
CA ARG A 136 -34.64 -11.54 -9.20
C ARG A 136 -34.83 -12.14 -7.80
N PRO A 137 -36.02 -11.98 -7.18
CA PRO A 137 -36.29 -12.47 -5.83
C PRO A 137 -36.26 -14.00 -5.69
N ASP A 138 -36.33 -14.76 -6.79
CA ASP A 138 -36.46 -16.23 -6.77
C ASP A 138 -35.12 -17.00 -6.66
N ARG A 139 -33.99 -16.33 -6.39
CA ARG A 139 -32.73 -17.04 -6.09
C ARG A 139 -32.71 -17.45 -4.62
N PRO A 140 -32.53 -18.75 -4.29
CA PRO A 140 -32.38 -19.19 -2.91
C PRO A 140 -31.15 -18.54 -2.29
N GLY A 141 -31.38 -17.63 -1.33
CA GLY A 141 -30.36 -16.89 -0.63
C GLY A 141 -29.51 -17.80 0.26
N HIS A 142 -28.20 -17.60 0.18
CA HIS A 142 -27.23 -18.10 1.15
C HIS A 142 -27.61 -17.59 2.55
N ASN A 143 -28.01 -18.51 3.43
CA ASN A 143 -27.91 -18.36 4.89
C ASN A 143 -26.45 -18.48 5.33
#